data_AF-A0A9D9WI23-F1
#
_entry.id   AF-A0A9D9WI23-F1
#
_cell.length_a   1.000
_cell.length_b   1.000
_cell.length_c   1.000
_cell.angle_alpha   90.00
_cell.angle_beta   90.00
_cell.angle_gamma   90.00
#
_symmetry.space_group_name_H-M   'P 1'
#
loop_
_entity.id
_entity.type
_entity.pdbx_description
1 polymer ?
#
loop_
_entity_poly.entity_id
_entity_poly.type
_entity_poly.pdbx_seq_one_letter_code
_entity_poly.pdbx_strand_id
1 'polypeptide(L)'
;AVLTESTINANKRNFDRRDEVPQTAISVGMRGIMSTRHLVLIACGEGKAEAVAKSCFGPVTPQVPGSLIQLHPYTTVIADEAAMALCPVFFENK
;
A
#
# COMPACT_ATOMS: atom_id res chain seq x y z
N ALA A 1 6.66 1.79 -16.40
CA ALA A 1 6.97 2.92 -15.50
C ALA A 1 8.42 2.84 -15.06
N VAL A 2 9.11 3.97 -15.00
CA VAL A 2 10.49 4.05 -14.48
C VAL A 2 10.44 3.90 -12.96
N LEU A 3 11.31 3.06 -12.40
CA LEU A 3 11.37 2.84 -10.94
C LEU A 3 12.14 3.98 -10.27
N THR A 4 11.68 4.36 -9.07
CA THR A 4 12.43 5.30 -8.23
C THR A 4 13.66 4.63 -7.63
N GLU A 5 14.67 5.43 -7.27
CA GLU A 5 15.84 4.95 -6.52
C GLU A 5 15.45 4.22 -5.23
N SER A 6 14.43 4.71 -4.51
CA SER A 6 13.91 4.03 -3.33
C SER A 6 13.36 2.63 -3.65
N THR A 7 12.68 2.46 -4.79
CA THR A 7 12.15 1.17 -5.23
C THR A 7 13.28 0.22 -5.63
N ILE A 8 14.29 0.71 -6.34
CA ILE A 8 15.47 -0.07 -6.73
C ILE A 8 16.21 -0.55 -5.48
N ASN A 9 16.48 0.35 -4.53
CA ASN A 9 17.20 0.00 -3.31
C ASN A 9 16.42 -0.96 -2.41
N ALA A 10 15.09 -0.82 -2.31
CA ALA A 10 14.24 -1.73 -1.56
C ALA A 10 14.20 -3.15 -2.17
N ASN A 11 14.25 -3.26 -3.49
CA ASN A 11 14.24 -4.55 -4.19
C ASN A 11 15.62 -5.19 -4.32
N LYS A 12 16.70 -4.45 -4.08
CA LYS A 12 18.10 -4.97 -4.12
C LYS A 12 18.29 -6.27 -3.34
N ARG A 13 17.59 -6.44 -2.21
CA ARG A 13 17.65 -7.67 -1.38
C ARG A 13 17.28 -8.96 -2.12
N ASN A 14 16.61 -8.86 -3.28
CA ASN A 14 16.18 -9.99 -4.10
C ASN A 14 17.15 -10.29 -5.26
N PHE A 15 18.28 -9.58 -5.37
CA PHE A 15 19.26 -9.69 -6.45
C PHE A 15 20.68 -9.72 -5.87
N ASP A 16 21.60 -10.39 -6.55
CA ASP A 16 22.99 -10.51 -6.08
C ASP A 16 23.72 -9.17 -6.18
N ARG A 17 23.37 -8.37 -7.19
CA ARG A 17 23.99 -7.06 -7.44
C ARG A 17 22.95 -5.99 -7.77
N ARG A 18 23.28 -4.73 -7.46
CA ARG A 18 22.36 -3.59 -7.69
C ARG A 18 22.07 -3.36 -9.18
N ASP A 19 23.06 -3.60 -10.03
CA ASP A 19 22.96 -3.45 -11.48
C ASP A 19 22.04 -4.48 -12.15
N GLU A 20 21.67 -5.54 -11.43
CA GLU A 20 20.70 -6.55 -11.89
C GLU A 20 19.25 -6.15 -11.62
N VAL A 21 19.02 -5.14 -10.76
CA VAL A 21 17.66 -4.68 -10.45
C VAL A 21 17.08 -3.96 -11.67
N PRO A 22 15.91 -4.37 -12.20
CA PRO A 22 15.30 -3.72 -13.35
C PRO A 22 15.01 -2.24 -13.10
N GLN A 23 15.26 -1.38 -14.10
CA GLN A 23 14.99 0.06 -14.00
C GLN A 23 13.56 0.45 -14.37
N THR A 24 12.81 -0.47 -14.98
CA THR A 24 11.42 -0.23 -15.38
C THR A 24 10.55 -1.44 -15.03
N ALA A 25 9.26 -1.18 -14.84
CA ALA A 25 8.26 -2.23 -14.59
C ALA A 25 6.96 -1.96 -15.35
N ILE A 26 6.25 -3.03 -15.69
CA ILE A 26 4.86 -2.99 -16.14
C ILE A 26 3.99 -3.14 -14.90
N SER A 27 3.06 -2.21 -14.68
CA SER A 27 2.15 -2.22 -13.53
C SER A 27 0.72 -2.06 -14.01
N VAL A 28 -0.21 -2.76 -13.35
CA VAL A 28 -1.64 -2.47 -13.49
C VAL A 28 -1.89 -1.07 -12.93
N GLY A 29 -2.63 -0.26 -13.67
CA GLY A 29 -3.02 1.08 -13.24
C GLY A 29 -4.17 1.05 -12.22
N MET A 30 -4.35 2.16 -11.49
CA MET A 30 -5.40 2.28 -10.46
C MET A 30 -6.80 1.98 -10.99
N ARG A 31 -7.11 2.36 -12.23
CA ARG A 31 -8.42 2.06 -12.85
C ARG A 31 -8.71 0.56 -12.88
N GLY A 32 -7.72 -0.28 -13.18
CA GLY A 32 -7.89 -1.73 -13.21
C GLY A 32 -8.16 -2.29 -11.82
N ILE A 33 -7.40 -1.84 -10.83
CA ILE A 33 -7.58 -2.25 -9.42
C ILE A 33 -8.97 -1.85 -8.90
N MET A 34 -9.38 -0.61 -9.17
CA MET A 34 -10.66 -0.07 -8.71
C MET A 34 -11.88 -0.62 -9.46
N SER A 35 -11.69 -1.31 -10.59
CA SER A 35 -12.77 -1.98 -11.33
C SER A 35 -13.06 -3.40 -10.83
N THR A 36 -12.35 -3.88 -9.81
CA THR A 36 -12.54 -5.22 -9.28
C THR A 36 -13.87 -5.33 -8.53
N ARG A 37 -14.37 -6.57 -8.34
CA ARG A 37 -15.59 -6.79 -7.54
C ARG A 37 -15.33 -6.71 -6.04
N HIS A 38 -14.11 -7.05 -5.62
CA HIS A 38 -13.68 -7.02 -4.23
C HIS A 38 -12.18 -6.71 -4.19
N LEU A 39 -11.81 -5.69 -3.40
CA LEU A 39 -10.43 -5.32 -3.14
C LEU A 39 -10.00 -5.88 -1.79
N VAL A 40 -8.88 -6.60 -1.74
CA VAL A 40 -8.26 -7.04 -0.48
C VAL A 40 -6.88 -6.40 -0.38
N LEU A 41 -6.68 -5.57 0.66
CA LEU A 41 -5.39 -4.97 1.00
C LEU A 41 -4.78 -5.71 2.18
N ILE A 42 -3.51 -6.12 2.06
CA ILE A 42 -2.77 -6.80 3.12
C ILE A 42 -1.55 -5.97 3.50
N ALA A 43 -1.35 -5.71 4.79
CA ALA A 43 -0.21 -4.96 5.31
C ALA A 43 0.37 -5.61 6.57
N CYS A 44 1.68 -5.77 6.62
CA CYS A 44 2.38 -6.36 7.77
C CYS A 44 3.61 -5.54 8.15
N GLY A 45 3.84 -5.42 9.44
CA GLY A 45 5.01 -4.78 10.04
C GLY A 45 4.90 -3.26 10.19
N GLU A 46 5.68 -2.74 11.14
CA GLU A 46 5.70 -1.34 11.54
C GLU A 46 6.00 -0.37 10.39
N GLY A 47 6.85 -0.78 9.43
CA GLY A 47 7.16 0.02 8.24
C GLY A 47 5.96 0.30 7.32
N LYS A 48 4.79 -0.31 7.60
CA LYS A 48 3.52 -0.04 6.89
C LYS A 48 2.56 0.82 7.70
N ALA A 49 2.82 1.09 8.98
CA ALA A 49 1.88 1.78 9.87
C ALA A 49 1.40 3.13 9.31
N GLU A 50 2.33 3.96 8.85
CA GLU A 50 1.98 5.27 8.28
C GLU A 50 1.19 5.13 6.96
N ALA A 51 1.56 4.16 6.13
CA ALA A 51 0.90 3.93 4.85
C ALA A 51 -0.54 3.44 5.05
N VAL A 52 -0.78 2.54 6.00
CA VAL A 52 -2.12 2.04 6.35
C VAL A 52 -2.96 3.18 6.93
N ALA A 53 -2.41 3.94 7.88
CA ALA A 53 -3.11 5.07 8.49
C ALA A 53 -3.54 6.11 7.45
N LYS A 54 -2.63 6.53 6.55
CA LYS A 54 -2.96 7.48 5.47
C LYS A 54 -3.92 6.91 4.44
N SER A 55 -3.80 5.62 4.11
CA SER A 55 -4.65 4.99 3.10
C SER A 55 -6.09 4.79 3.59
N CYS A 56 -6.28 4.46 4.87
CA CYS A 56 -7.61 4.15 5.41
C CYS A 56 -8.30 5.35 6.05
N PHE A 57 -7.54 6.28 6.65
CA PHE A 57 -8.07 7.37 7.47
C PHE A 57 -7.59 8.76 7.05
N GLY A 58 -6.65 8.85 6.11
CA GLY A 58 -6.19 10.12 5.54
C GLY A 58 -7.10 10.63 4.40
N PRO A 59 -6.86 11.85 3.90
CA PRO A 59 -7.60 12.38 2.76
C PRO A 59 -7.33 11.57 1.49
N VAL A 60 -8.36 11.40 0.65
CA VAL A 60 -8.21 10.79 -0.67
C VAL A 60 -7.41 11.73 -1.57
N THR A 61 -6.20 11.30 -1.95
CA THR A 61 -5.27 12.16 -2.69
C THR A 61 -4.29 11.38 -3.58
N PRO A 62 -3.90 11.89 -4.77
CA PRO A 62 -2.93 11.23 -5.66
C PRO A 62 -1.55 11.00 -5.04
N GLN A 63 -1.14 11.79 -4.03
CA GLN A 63 0.14 11.58 -3.34
C GLN A 63 0.15 10.32 -2.47
N VAL A 64 -1.03 9.79 -2.10
CA VAL A 64 -1.19 8.53 -1.39
C VAL A 64 -2.12 7.65 -2.22
N PRO A 65 -1.63 6.91 -3.23
CA PRO A 65 -2.49 6.14 -4.12
C PRO A 65 -3.39 5.13 -3.39
N GLY A 66 -2.91 4.59 -2.25
CA GLY A 66 -3.69 3.70 -1.39
C GLY A 66 -4.94 4.32 -0.79
N SER A 67 -5.04 5.66 -0.70
CA SER A 67 -6.23 6.35 -0.22
C SER A 67 -7.46 6.18 -1.12
N LEU A 68 -7.26 5.83 -2.40
CA LEU A 68 -8.36 5.58 -3.33
C LEU A 68 -9.23 4.38 -2.94
N ILE A 69 -8.71 3.44 -2.14
CA ILE A 69 -9.48 2.26 -1.70
C ILE A 69 -10.70 2.65 -0.86
N GLN A 70 -10.69 3.83 -0.23
CA GLN A 70 -11.83 4.39 0.51
C GLN A 70 -13.05 4.63 -0.38
N LEU A 71 -12.85 4.77 -1.69
CA LEU A 71 -13.91 4.96 -2.67
C LEU A 71 -14.41 3.66 -3.30
N HIS A 72 -13.75 2.53 -3.03
CA HIS A 72 -14.15 1.26 -3.58
C HIS A 72 -15.31 0.67 -2.75
N PRO A 73 -16.43 0.25 -3.39
CA PRO A 73 -17.64 -0.14 -2.67
C PRO A 73 -17.48 -1.40 -1.81
N TYR A 74 -16.46 -2.21 -2.08
CA TYR A 74 -16.23 -3.46 -1.38
C TYR A 74 -14.74 -3.69 -1.16
N THR A 75 -14.25 -3.32 0.04
CA THR A 75 -12.82 -3.39 0.40
C THR A 75 -12.65 -4.09 1.73
N THR A 76 -11.74 -5.07 1.78
CA THR A 76 -11.27 -5.71 3.01
C THR A 76 -9.82 -5.32 3.26
N VAL A 77 -9.50 -4.86 4.46
CA VAL A 77 -8.13 -4.58 4.90
C VAL A 77 -7.74 -5.59 5.97
N ILE A 78 -6.65 -6.30 5.75
CA ILE A 78 -6.06 -7.24 6.70
C ILE A 78 -4.70 -6.69 7.10
N ALA A 79 -4.52 -6.36 8.37
CA ALA A 79 -3.28 -5.81 8.88
C ALA A 79 -2.92 -6.41 10.24
N ASP A 80 -1.63 -6.57 10.50
CA ASP A 80 -1.13 -6.92 11.83
C ASP A 80 -1.13 -5.72 12.78
N GLU A 81 -0.96 -5.97 14.08
CA GLU A 81 -0.97 -4.92 15.10
C GLU A 81 0.09 -3.85 14.83
N ALA A 82 1.28 -4.26 14.39
CA ALA A 82 2.38 -3.33 14.07
C ALA A 82 2.03 -2.39 12.90
N ALA A 83 1.38 -2.90 11.84
CA ALA A 83 0.89 -2.09 10.73
C ALA A 83 -0.34 -1.24 11.08
N MET A 84 -1.02 -1.52 12.20
CA MET A 84 -2.15 -0.74 12.71
C MET A 84 -1.74 0.29 13.76
N ALA A 85 -0.47 0.32 14.20
CA ALA A 85 -0.01 1.10 15.35
C ALA A 85 -0.29 2.62 15.27
N LEU A 86 -0.43 3.18 14.07
CA LEU A 86 -0.73 4.61 13.84
C LEU A 86 -2.18 4.87 13.41
N CYS A 87 -3.02 3.84 13.35
CA CYS A 87 -4.42 3.98 12.99
C CYS A 87 -5.22 4.51 14.19
N PRO A 88 -6.28 5.32 13.95
CA PRO A 88 -7.19 5.69 15.02
C PRO A 88 -7.84 4.45 15.63
N VAL A 89 -7.77 4.31 16.94
CA VAL A 89 -8.44 3.23 17.67
C VAL A 89 -9.91 3.60 17.84
N PHE A 90 -10.78 2.97 17.06
CA PHE A 90 -12.22 3.03 17.28
C PHE A 90 -12.60 1.92 18.26
N PHE A 91 -12.39 2.14 19.55
CA PHE A 91 -13.02 1.30 20.57
C PHE A 91 -14.51 1.66 20.63
N GLU A 92 -15.35 1.01 19.82
CA GLU A 92 -16.71 0.72 20.26
C GLU A 92 -16.61 -0.47 21.22
N ASN A 93 -16.40 -0.18 22.51
CA ASN A 93 -16.68 -1.13 23.56
C ASN A 93 -18.18 -1.46 23.50
N LYS A 94 -18.50 -2.62 22.94
CA LYS A 94 -19.66 -3.40 23.39
C LYS A 94 -19.16 -4.51 24.29
#